data_AF-A0A7W1L4M0-F1
#
_entry.id   AF-A0A7W1L4M0-F1
#
_cell.length_a   1.000
_cell.length_b   1.000
_cell.length_c   1.000
_cell.angle_alpha   90.00
_cell.angle_beta   90.00
_cell.angle_gamma   90.00
#
_symmetry.space_group_name_H-M   'P 1'
#
loop_
_entity.id
_entity.type
_entity.pdbx_description
1 polymer ?
#
loop_
_entity_poly.entity_id
_entity_poly.type
_entity_poly.pdbx_seq_one_letter_code
_entity_poly.pdbx_strand_id
1 'polypeptide(L)'
;MTLVAGGASGEDLLQIYREAQASDPQLAAARANWGATQERVPQARAGLLPNVAFGSSVNINSFDSTFRGDPKVRNNNEFGQLGVTISASQPLYRAQSVVALAQAQEQVVQSDYN
;
A
#
# COMPACT_ATOMS: atom_id res chain seq x y z
N MET A 1 59.24 -19.34 -8.51
CA MET A 1 58.28 -20.03 -9.38
C MET A 1 57.49 -18.95 -10.12
N THR A 2 57.88 -18.68 -11.36
CA THR A 2 57.27 -17.71 -12.28
C THR A 2 55.93 -18.23 -12.79
N LEU A 3 54.86 -17.43 -12.78
CA LEU A 3 53.77 -17.50 -13.78
C LEU A 3 53.11 -16.12 -13.90
N VAL A 4 53.48 -15.36 -14.94
CA VAL A 4 52.75 -15.18 -16.22
C VAL A 4 51.67 -14.08 -16.11
N ALA A 5 52.08 -12.90 -16.59
CA ALA A 5 51.17 -11.93 -17.16
C ALA A 5 50.54 -12.53 -18.43
N GLY A 6 49.22 -12.72 -18.44
CA GLY A 6 48.49 -13.28 -19.56
C GLY A 6 47.10 -12.66 -19.68
N GLY A 7 46.94 -11.76 -20.66
CA GLY A 7 45.70 -11.53 -21.43
C GLY A 7 44.34 -11.27 -20.77
N ALA A 8 44.23 -11.10 -19.44
CA ALA A 8 42.93 -11.15 -18.76
C ALA A 8 42.25 -9.79 -18.49
N SER A 9 42.76 -8.67 -19.03
CA SER A 9 42.20 -7.35 -18.72
C SER A 9 40.87 -7.04 -19.42
N GLY A 10 40.51 -7.75 -20.49
CA GLY A 10 39.29 -7.46 -21.27
C GLY A 10 38.03 -8.13 -20.72
N GLU A 11 38.14 -9.40 -20.32
CA GLU A 11 37.01 -10.18 -19.78
C GLU A 11 36.62 -9.71 -18.38
N ASP A 12 37.62 -9.40 -17.55
CA ASP A 12 37.43 -8.90 -16.18
C ASP A 12 36.88 -7.46 -16.17
N LEU A 13 37.33 -6.57 -17.08
CA LEU A 13 36.73 -5.24 -17.22
C LEU A 13 35.29 -5.28 -17.75
N LEU A 14 34.97 -6.17 -18.68
CA LEU A 14 33.60 -6.40 -19.15
C LEU A 14 32.72 -6.99 -18.04
N GLN A 15 33.29 -7.86 -17.20
CA GLN A 15 32.61 -8.44 -16.06
C GLN A 15 32.34 -7.40 -14.98
N ILE A 16 33.36 -6.62 -14.57
CA ILE A 16 33.23 -5.50 -13.64
C ILE A 16 32.26 -4.43 -14.18
N TYR A 17 32.27 -4.16 -15.49
CA TYR A 17 31.32 -3.24 -16.12
C TYR A 17 29.87 -3.78 -16.06
N ARG A 18 29.66 -5.08 -16.33
CA ARG A 18 28.34 -5.72 -16.18
C ARG A 18 27.88 -5.75 -14.72
N GLU A 19 28.79 -6.01 -13.79
CA GLU A 19 28.54 -6.02 -12.34
C GLU A 19 28.19 -4.61 -11.84
N ALA A 20 28.92 -3.59 -12.31
CA ALA A 20 28.68 -2.18 -12.00
C ALA A 20 27.38 -1.67 -12.63
N GLN A 21 27.05 -2.08 -13.86
CA GLN A 21 25.78 -1.76 -14.50
C GLN A 21 24.59 -2.47 -13.82
N ALA A 22 24.79 -3.71 -13.35
CA ALA A 22 23.79 -4.45 -12.57
C ALA A 22 23.58 -3.84 -11.17
N SER A 23 24.63 -3.27 -10.59
CA SER A 23 24.62 -2.66 -9.26
C SER A 23 24.49 -1.14 -9.27
N ASP A 24 24.26 -0.50 -10.42
CA ASP A 24 24.19 0.95 -10.53
C ASP A 24 22.96 1.48 -9.76
N PRO A 25 23.16 2.15 -8.61
CA PRO A 25 22.05 2.66 -7.81
C PRO A 25 21.29 3.77 -8.54
N GLN A 26 21.91 4.49 -9.48
CA GLN A 26 21.21 5.50 -10.28
C GLN A 26 20.27 4.87 -11.29
N LEU A 27 20.70 3.83 -12.00
CA LEU A 27 19.85 3.10 -12.94
C LEU A 27 18.70 2.37 -12.21
N ALA A 28 19.01 1.77 -11.05
CA ALA A 28 18.00 1.15 -10.19
C ALA A 28 17.00 2.19 -9.67
N ALA A 29 17.47 3.36 -9.22
CA ALA A 29 16.60 4.46 -8.78
C ALA A 29 15.74 5.02 -9.93
N ALA A 30 16.28 5.18 -11.13
CA ALA A 30 15.54 5.62 -12.30
C ALA A 30 14.43 4.62 -12.67
N ARG A 31 14.71 3.32 -12.68
CA ARG A 31 13.71 2.27 -12.91
C ARG A 31 12.63 2.26 -11.82
N ALA A 32 13.02 2.41 -10.56
CA ALA A 32 12.09 2.48 -9.44
C ALA A 32 11.18 3.72 -9.54
N ASN A 33 11.72 4.88 -9.91
CA ASN A 33 10.96 6.11 -10.14
C ASN A 33 9.99 5.98 -11.31
N TRP A 34 10.41 5.34 -12.40
CA TRP A 34 9.55 5.06 -13.55
C TRP A 34 8.40 4.13 -13.16
N GLY A 35 8.67 3.04 -12.43
CA GLY A 35 7.65 2.15 -11.90
C GLY A 35 6.67 2.86 -10.95
N ALA A 36 7.19 3.65 -10.00
CA ALA A 36 6.38 4.44 -9.08
C ALA A 36 5.48 5.46 -9.81
N THR A 37 5.99 6.06 -10.89
CA THR A 37 5.24 7.02 -11.70
C THR A 37 4.11 6.34 -12.46
N GLN A 38 4.35 5.15 -13.03
CA GLN A 38 3.30 4.37 -13.68
C GLN A 38 2.22 3.92 -12.71
N GLU A 39 2.56 3.58 -11.46
CA GLU A 39 1.59 3.16 -10.44
C GLU A 39 0.67 4.30 -9.96
N ARG A 40 1.01 5.57 -10.21
CA ARG A 40 0.11 6.69 -9.88
C ARG A 40 -1.20 6.67 -10.66
N VAL A 41 -1.16 6.20 -11.91
CA VAL A 41 -2.36 6.11 -12.76
C VAL A 41 -3.39 5.12 -12.22
N PRO A 42 -3.06 3.84 -11.91
CA PRO A 42 -4.02 2.92 -11.32
C PRO A 42 -4.46 3.35 -9.92
N GLN A 43 -3.60 3.99 -9.12
CA GLN A 43 -4.00 4.58 -7.83
C GLN A 43 -5.07 5.67 -8.00
N ALA A 44 -4.88 6.58 -8.97
CA ALA A 44 -5.86 7.62 -9.27
C ALA A 44 -7.17 7.02 -9.84
N ARG A 45 -7.08 5.97 -10.66
CA ARG A 45 -8.25 5.22 -11.17
C ARG A 45 -9.01 4.52 -10.05
N ALA A 46 -8.34 3.99 -9.03
CA ALA A 46 -9.00 3.35 -7.89
C ALA A 46 -9.93 4.32 -7.14
N GLY A 47 -9.62 5.62 -7.14
CA GLY A 47 -10.48 6.66 -6.58
C GLY A 47 -11.78 6.94 -7.36
N LEU A 48 -11.94 6.36 -8.55
CA LEU A 48 -13.18 6.40 -9.35
C LEU A 48 -14.04 5.15 -9.17
N LEU A 49 -13.51 4.10 -8.55
CA LEU A 49 -14.21 2.84 -8.35
C LEU A 49 -15.04 2.88 -7.04
N PRO A 50 -16.10 2.06 -6.94
CA PRO A 50 -16.81 1.87 -5.68
C PRO A 50 -15.86 1.34 -4.61
N ASN A 51 -15.88 1.97 -3.45
CA ASN A 51 -15.12 1.50 -2.30
C ASN A 51 -15.97 0.48 -1.53
N VAL A 52 -15.42 -0.72 -1.32
CA VAL A 52 -16.06 -1.77 -0.51
C VAL A 52 -15.26 -1.93 0.77
N ALA A 53 -15.94 -1.82 1.90
CA ALA A 53 -15.37 -1.99 3.22
C ALA A 53 -16.04 -3.16 3.94
N PHE A 54 -15.22 -3.96 4.60
CA PHE A 54 -15.63 -5.03 5.50
C PHE A 54 -15.16 -4.69 6.90
N GLY A 55 -16.06 -4.76 7.88
CA GLY A 55 -15.75 -4.53 9.29
C GLY A 55 -16.35 -5.62 10.16
N SER A 56 -15.59 -6.10 11.13
CA SER A 56 -16.10 -6.95 12.21
C SER A 56 -15.79 -6.30 13.55
N SER A 57 -16.64 -6.52 14.54
CA SER A 57 -16.50 -5.98 15.89
C SER A 57 -16.96 -7.00 16.90
N VAL A 58 -16.20 -7.13 17.99
CA VAL A 58 -16.57 -7.93 19.16
C VAL A 58 -16.57 -6.98 20.35
N ASN A 59 -17.70 -6.89 21.03
CA ASN A 59 -17.86 -6.07 22.21
C ASN A 59 -18.31 -6.99 23.35
N ILE A 60 -17.77 -6.80 24.54
CA ILE A 60 -18.21 -7.50 25.74
C ILE A 60 -18.66 -6.43 26.72
N ASN A 61 -19.93 -6.51 27.12
CA ASN A 61 -20.54 -5.55 28.02
C ASN A 61 -20.87 -6.26 29.33
N SER A 62 -20.28 -5.78 30.43
CA SER A 62 -20.63 -6.17 31.78
C SER A 62 -21.58 -5.14 32.40
N PHE A 63 -22.63 -5.62 33.04
CA PHE A 63 -23.62 -4.84 33.75
C PHE A 63 -23.67 -5.33 35.19
N ASP A 64 -23.10 -4.55 36.11
CA ASP A 64 -23.23 -4.76 37.55
C ASP A 64 -24.22 -3.73 38.12
N SER A 65 -25.30 -4.21 38.71
CA SER A 65 -26.28 -3.39 39.39
C SER A 65 -26.62 -3.98 40.75
N THR A 66 -26.49 -3.16 41.79
CA THR A 66 -26.87 -3.54 43.16
C THR A 66 -28.12 -2.78 43.56
N PHE A 67 -29.22 -3.50 43.77
CA PHE A 67 -30.48 -2.92 44.24
C PHE A 67 -30.40 -2.72 45.76
N ARG A 68 -30.68 -1.49 46.23
CA ARG A 68 -30.80 -1.21 47.67
C ARG A 68 -32.16 -1.73 48.15
N GLY A 69 -32.14 -2.84 48.88
CA GLY A 69 -33.28 -3.46 49.55
C GLY A 69 -32.77 -4.42 50.62
N ASP A 70 -33.67 -4.91 51.48
CA ASP A 70 -33.37 -5.94 52.48
C ASP A 70 -34.26 -7.16 52.18
N PRO A 71 -33.73 -8.24 51.60
CA PRO A 71 -32.31 -8.51 51.30
C PRO A 71 -31.79 -7.74 50.07
N LYS A 72 -30.48 -7.45 50.08
CA LYS A 72 -29.79 -6.84 48.93
C LYS A 72 -29.70 -7.83 47.78
N VAL A 73 -30.15 -7.44 46.59
CA VAL A 73 -30.03 -8.24 45.37
C VAL A 73 -28.97 -7.61 44.46
N ARG A 74 -27.95 -8.40 44.11
CA ARG A 74 -26.95 -8.02 43.10
C ARG A 74 -27.30 -8.71 41.79
N ASN A 75 -27.40 -7.94 40.71
CA ASN A 75 -27.49 -8.44 39.36
C ASN A 75 -26.14 -8.18 38.68
N ASN A 76 -25.51 -9.25 38.19
CA ASN A 76 -24.31 -9.17 37.37
C ASN A 76 -24.57 -9.95 36.10
N ASN A 77 -24.58 -9.24 34.98
CA ASN A 77 -24.83 -9.81 33.67
C ASN A 77 -23.70 -9.42 32.72
N GLU A 78 -23.18 -10.40 31.99
CA GLU A 78 -22.19 -10.19 30.95
C GLU A 78 -22.78 -10.64 29.62
N PHE A 79 -22.69 -9.78 28.61
CA PHE A 79 -23.19 -10.07 27.27
C PHE A 79 -22.12 -9.73 26.24
N GLY A 80 -21.76 -10.73 25.43
CA GLY A 80 -20.94 -10.54 24.25
C GLY A 80 -21.81 -10.17 23.04
N GLN A 81 -21.38 -9.17 22.28
CA GLN A 81 -21.98 -8.77 21.02
C GLN A 81 -20.95 -8.91 19.90
N LEU A 82 -21.28 -9.71 18.89
CA LEU A 82 -20.52 -9.82 17.65
C LEU A 82 -21.29 -9.08 16.56
N GLY A 83 -20.64 -8.13 15.89
CA GLY A 83 -21.17 -7.40 14.75
C GLY A 83 -20.29 -7.61 13.53
N VAL A 84 -20.90 -7.90 12.38
CA VAL A 84 -20.23 -7.95 11.07
C VAL A 84 -20.97 -7.01 10.12
N THR A 85 -20.23 -6.14 9.45
CA THR A 85 -20.75 -5.11 8.57
C THR A 85 -20.02 -5.14 7.24
N ILE A 86 -20.77 -5.12 6.15
CA ILE A 86 -20.26 -4.95 4.79
C ILE A 86 -20.89 -3.69 4.23
N SER A 87 -20.08 -2.75 3.75
CA SER A 87 -20.55 -1.51 3.14
C SER A 87 -19.88 -1.29 1.78
N ALA A 88 -20.66 -0.82 0.81
CA ALA A 88 -20.16 -0.45 -0.50
C ALA A 88 -20.63 0.98 -0.80
N SER A 89 -19.71 1.86 -1.19
CA SER A 89 -19.99 3.26 -1.50
C SER A 89 -19.51 3.57 -2.91
N GLN A 90 -20.45 3.85 -3.82
CA GLN A 90 -20.16 4.26 -5.18
C GLN A 90 -20.51 5.74 -5.38
N PRO A 91 -19.54 6.60 -5.73
CA PRO A 91 -19.87 7.95 -6.16
C PRO A 91 -20.50 7.94 -7.55
N LEU A 92 -21.69 8.54 -7.70
CA LEU A 92 -22.36 8.68 -9.00
C LEU A 92 -21.65 9.70 -9.91
N TYR A 93 -21.12 10.78 -9.35
CA TYR A 93 -20.32 11.76 -10.08
C TYR A 93 -19.41 12.54 -9.13
N ARG A 94 -18.09 12.53 -9.37
CA ARG A 94 -17.10 13.35 -8.64
C ARG A 94 -16.09 13.94 -9.62
N ALA A 95 -16.21 15.23 -9.92
CA ALA A 95 -15.28 15.95 -10.78
C ALA A 95 -13.83 15.89 -10.25
N GLN A 96 -13.64 15.92 -8.94
CA GLN A 96 -12.33 15.85 -8.28
C GLN A 96 -11.57 14.57 -8.64
N SER A 97 -12.25 13.41 -8.64
CA SER A 97 -11.64 12.12 -8.95
C SER A 97 -11.21 12.02 -10.43
N VAL A 98 -11.98 12.64 -11.33
CA VAL A 98 -11.66 12.70 -12.77
C VAL A 98 -10.45 13.62 -13.02
N VAL A 99 -10.41 14.77 -12.35
CA VAL A 99 -9.27 15.71 -12.44
C VAL A 99 -8.00 15.07 -11.86
N ALA A 100 -8.10 14.36 -10.74
CA ALA A 100 -6.96 13.64 -10.15
C ALA A 100 -6.40 12.58 -11.11
N LEU A 101 -7.28 11.86 -11.83
CA LEU A 101 -6.85 10.93 -12.87
C LEU A 101 -6.17 11.63 -14.05
N ALA A 102 -6.72 12.76 -14.52
CA ALA A 102 -6.11 13.54 -15.60
C ALA A 102 -4.73 14.08 -15.19
N GLN A 103 -4.60 14.64 -13.99
CA GLN A 103 -3.32 15.12 -13.46
C GLN A 103 -2.28 14.01 -13.31
N ALA A 104 -2.69 12.83 -12.85
CA ALA A 104 -1.79 11.68 -12.76
C ALA A 104 -1.30 11.24 -14.15
N GLN A 105 -2.16 11.25 -15.17
CA GLN A 105 -1.77 10.94 -16.55
C GLN A 105 -0.81 11.99 -17.11
N GLU A 106 -1.09 13.27 -16.92
CA GLU A 106 -0.21 14.37 -17.32
C GLU A 106 1.18 14.26 -16.66
N GLN A 107 1.25 13.85 -15.39
CA GLN A 107 2.53 13.62 -14.70
C GLN A 107 3.33 12.46 -15.29
N VAL A 108 2.69 11.37 -15.71
CA VAL A 108 3.38 10.28 -16.41
C VAL A 108 3.91 10.76 -17.75
N VAL A 109 3.07 11.47 -18.51
CA VAL A 109 3.43 12.02 -19.82
C VAL A 109 4.63 12.98 -19.69
N GLN A 110 4.64 13.88 -18.71
CA GLN A 110 5.77 14.77 -18.45
C GLN A 110 7.04 14.03 -18.01
N SER A 111 6.92 12.88 -17.35
CA SER A 111 8.07 12.05 -16.98
C SER A 111 8.67 11.29 -18.16
N ASP A 112 7.88 10.96 -19.19
CA ASP A 112 8.40 10.35 -20.42
C ASP A 112 9.08 11.38 -21.34
N TYR A 113 8.83 12.68 -21.14
CA TYR A 113 9.44 13.76 -21.91
C TYR A 113 10.79 14.27 -21.36
N ASN A 114 11.21 13.83 -20.17
CA ASN A 114 12.50 14.17 -19.53
C ASN A 114 13.43 12.96 -19.49
#